data_AF-A0A1Y3B844-F1
#
_entry.id   AF-A0A1Y3B844-F1
#
_cell.length_a   1.000
_cell.length_b   1.000
_cell.length_c   1.000
_cell.angle_alpha   90.00
_cell.angle_beta   90.00
_cell.angle_gamma   90.00
#
_symmetry.space_group_name_H-M   'P 1'
#
loop_
_entity.id
_entity.type
_entity.pdbx_description
1 polymer ?
#
loop_
_entity_poly.entity_id
_entity_poly.type
_entity_poly.pdbx_seq_one_letter_code
_entity_poly.pdbx_strand_id
1 'polypeptide(L)'
;MLSNNLLDEMIDKASDSSKTTRLNFILFNECSLCYIEQNSADHLMATIIEFIEHRYSSSYSISIQYLGYEMYNSIGSQNNFIQFMLNHFGQLNAPIRTFLDENQIRERFVNLNFNQINVINMRNFYRELLSYEDHDRINHIESFDEWEELENVCQVYCLTICKKFKSSSSNEFNHLISSYDPQAQLLAKSFRTIQQYDKCIWWIWY
;
A
#
# COMPACT_ATOMS: atom_id res chain seq x y z
N MET A 1 -1.58 -29.70 -4.63
CA MET A 1 -2.87 -29.45 -3.95
C MET A 1 -2.63 -29.43 -2.45
N LEU A 2 -2.17 -28.31 -1.90
CA LEU A 2 -1.93 -28.14 -0.47
C LEU A 2 -3.08 -27.31 0.10
N SER A 3 -3.83 -27.94 1.01
CA SER A 3 -4.78 -27.38 1.99
C SER A 3 -5.38 -26.00 1.73
N ASN A 4 -6.37 -25.92 0.83
CA ASN A 4 -7.30 -24.78 0.73
C ASN A 4 -8.30 -24.70 1.92
N ASN A 5 -8.30 -25.68 2.84
CA ASN A 5 -9.25 -25.76 3.94
C ASN A 5 -9.08 -24.66 5.00
N LEU A 6 -7.86 -24.17 5.24
CA LEU A 6 -7.62 -23.24 6.36
C LEU A 6 -8.32 -21.89 6.17
N LEU A 7 -8.29 -21.35 4.94
CA LEU A 7 -8.90 -20.06 4.62
C LEU A 7 -10.42 -20.14 4.68
N ASP A 8 -10.97 -21.24 4.20
CA ASP A 8 -12.40 -21.52 4.27
C ASP A 8 -12.86 -21.73 5.72
N GLU A 9 -12.10 -22.47 6.54
CA GLU A 9 -12.36 -22.64 7.98
C GLU A 9 -12.32 -21.31 8.76
N MET A 10 -11.40 -20.40 8.40
CA MET A 10 -11.31 -19.07 9.00
C MET A 10 -12.52 -18.20 8.65
N ILE A 11 -13.00 -18.28 7.41
CA ILE A 11 -14.18 -17.54 6.93
C ILE A 11 -15.45 -18.10 7.57
N ASP A 12 -15.59 -19.43 7.64
CA ASP A 12 -16.76 -20.08 8.23
C ASP A 12 -16.89 -19.75 9.72
N LYS A 13 -15.77 -19.73 10.46
CA LYS A 13 -15.74 -19.27 11.86
C LYS A 13 -16.11 -17.80 12.04
N ALA A 14 -15.83 -16.96 11.04
CA ALA A 14 -16.10 -15.53 11.08
C ALA A 14 -17.51 -15.18 10.55
N SER A 15 -18.15 -16.07 9.80
CA SER A 15 -19.46 -15.84 9.19
C SER A 15 -20.59 -16.17 10.18
N ASP A 16 -21.27 -15.12 10.67
CA ASP A 16 -22.49 -15.29 11.44
C ASP A 16 -23.67 -15.47 10.48
N SER A 17 -24.35 -16.61 10.59
CA SER A 17 -25.36 -17.14 9.65
C SER A 17 -26.60 -16.27 9.36
N SER A 18 -26.70 -15.07 9.95
CA SER A 18 -27.86 -14.18 9.84
C SER A 18 -27.63 -12.90 9.02
N LYS A 19 -26.41 -12.63 8.53
CA LYS A 19 -26.10 -11.41 7.74
C LYS A 19 -25.41 -11.73 6.43
N THR A 20 -25.71 -10.94 5.40
CA THR A 20 -24.92 -10.86 4.17
C THR A 20 -23.46 -10.60 4.55
N THR A 21 -22.65 -11.65 4.56
CA THR A 21 -21.29 -11.58 5.09
C THR A 21 -20.43 -10.86 4.06
N ARG A 22 -19.79 -9.77 4.50
CA ARG A 22 -18.82 -9.03 3.68
C ARG A 22 -17.43 -9.50 4.05
N LEU A 23 -16.66 -9.93 3.06
CA LEU A 23 -15.25 -10.29 3.25
C LEU A 23 -14.35 -9.12 2.84
N ASN A 24 -13.39 -8.80 3.69
CA ASN A 24 -12.39 -7.77 3.43
C ASN A 24 -11.02 -8.43 3.40
N PHE A 25 -10.37 -8.41 2.24
CA PHE A 25 -9.02 -8.91 2.06
C PHE A 25 -8.05 -7.74 2.12
N ILE A 26 -6.94 -7.91 2.84
CA ILE A 26 -5.83 -6.96 2.86
C ILE A 26 -4.61 -7.68 2.31
N LEU A 27 -4.11 -7.19 1.17
CA LEU A 27 -2.86 -7.63 0.57
C LEU A 27 -1.76 -6.70 1.08
N PHE A 28 -0.79 -7.26 1.79
CA PHE A 28 0.31 -6.51 2.36
C PHE A 28 1.60 -6.81 1.60
N ASN A 29 2.31 -5.76 1.20
CA ASN A 29 3.64 -5.83 0.61
C ASN A 29 4.54 -4.81 1.30
N GLU A 30 5.62 -5.28 1.90
CA GLU A 30 6.62 -4.43 2.54
C GLU A 30 7.98 -4.79 1.95
N CYS A 31 8.48 -3.91 1.07
CA CYS A 31 9.77 -4.00 0.40
C CYS A 31 10.05 -5.37 -0.24
N SER A 32 9.03 -6.03 -0.82
CA SER A 32 9.21 -7.38 -1.39
C SER A 32 9.04 -7.44 -2.90
N LEU A 33 8.04 -6.76 -3.48
CA LEU A 33 7.82 -6.80 -4.94
C LEU A 33 8.88 -6.01 -5.71
N CYS A 34 9.58 -5.06 -5.07
CA CYS A 34 10.68 -4.31 -5.69
C CYS A 34 11.86 -5.20 -6.14
N TYR A 35 12.01 -6.40 -5.59
CA TYR A 35 13.05 -7.37 -5.98
C TYR A 35 12.63 -8.31 -7.12
N ILE A 36 11.39 -8.21 -7.59
CA ILE A 36 10.84 -9.03 -8.66
C ILE A 36 10.71 -8.15 -9.91
N GLU A 37 10.93 -8.73 -11.09
CA GLU A 37 10.69 -8.03 -12.37
C GLU A 37 9.24 -7.54 -12.46
N GLN A 38 9.03 -6.32 -12.94
CA GLN A 38 7.73 -5.64 -12.89
C GLN A 38 6.58 -6.50 -13.43
N ASN A 39 6.76 -7.09 -14.62
CA ASN A 39 5.75 -7.95 -15.23
C ASN A 39 5.36 -9.16 -14.37
N SER A 40 6.32 -9.71 -13.63
CA SER A 40 6.08 -10.86 -12.74
C SER A 40 5.35 -10.44 -11.47
N ALA A 41 5.71 -9.29 -10.89
CA ALA A 41 5.01 -8.71 -9.75
C ALA A 41 3.54 -8.37 -10.11
N ASP A 42 3.34 -7.75 -11.27
CA ASP A 42 2.01 -7.38 -11.78
C ASP A 42 1.15 -8.62 -12.03
N HIS A 43 1.73 -9.66 -12.65
CA HIS A 43 1.05 -10.94 -12.87
C HIS A 43 0.70 -11.66 -11.57
N LEU A 44 1.59 -11.65 -10.57
CA LEU A 44 1.32 -12.22 -9.25
C LEU A 44 0.14 -11.52 -8.58
N MET A 45 0.13 -10.19 -8.57
CA MET A 45 -0.99 -9.41 -7.99
C MET A 45 -2.31 -9.71 -8.72
N ALA A 46 -2.30 -9.72 -10.05
CA ALA A 46 -3.48 -10.06 -10.84
C ALA A 46 -4.01 -11.46 -10.48
N THR A 47 -3.12 -12.45 -10.43
CA THR A 47 -3.48 -13.84 -10.12
C THR A 47 -4.11 -13.97 -8.73
N ILE A 48 -3.56 -13.29 -7.71
CA ILE A 48 -4.11 -13.30 -6.35
C ILE A 48 -5.50 -12.66 -6.32
N ILE A 49 -5.67 -11.51 -6.99
CA ILE A 49 -6.95 -10.80 -7.06
C ILE A 49 -8.00 -11.65 -7.77
N GLU A 50 -7.68 -12.20 -8.95
CA GLU A 50 -8.56 -13.07 -9.72
C GLU A 50 -8.97 -14.32 -8.92
N PHE A 51 -8.03 -14.93 -8.19
CA PHE A 51 -8.32 -16.05 -7.31
C PHE A 51 -9.35 -15.68 -6.22
N ILE A 52 -9.13 -14.57 -5.51
CA ILE A 52 -10.04 -14.09 -4.46
C ILE A 52 -11.41 -13.80 -5.06
N GLU A 53 -11.45 -13.10 -6.19
CA GLU A 53 -12.69 -12.74 -6.86
C GLU A 53 -13.43 -14.00 -7.30
N HIS A 54 -12.79 -14.91 -8.02
CA HIS A 54 -13.42 -16.14 -8.50
C HIS A 54 -13.94 -17.02 -7.36
N ARG A 55 -13.17 -17.15 -6.27
CA ARG A 55 -13.48 -18.08 -5.16
C ARG A 55 -14.61 -17.62 -4.26
N TYR A 56 -14.76 -16.31 -4.05
CA TYR A 56 -15.64 -15.77 -3.01
C TYR A 56 -16.78 -14.87 -3.53
N SER A 57 -16.68 -14.40 -4.78
CA SER A 57 -17.67 -13.50 -5.38
C SER A 57 -19.09 -14.01 -5.50
N SER A 58 -19.28 -15.33 -5.56
CA SER A 58 -20.60 -15.96 -5.71
C SER A 58 -21.40 -15.96 -4.42
N SER A 59 -20.70 -15.96 -3.28
CA SER A 59 -21.28 -16.19 -1.95
C SER A 59 -21.18 -14.96 -1.05
N TYR A 60 -20.24 -14.05 -1.33
CA TYR A 60 -19.94 -12.91 -0.47
C TYR A 60 -19.82 -11.61 -1.27
N SER A 61 -20.20 -10.50 -0.64
CA SER A 61 -19.71 -9.20 -1.05
C SER A 61 -18.24 -9.07 -0.63
N ILE A 62 -17.35 -8.78 -1.57
CA ILE A 62 -15.91 -8.72 -1.29
C ILE A 62 -15.39 -7.29 -1.49
N SER A 63 -14.41 -6.91 -0.67
CA SER A 63 -13.53 -5.79 -0.98
C SER A 63 -12.09 -6.17 -0.74
N ILE A 64 -11.21 -5.66 -1.61
CA ILE A 64 -9.78 -5.94 -1.57
C ILE A 64 -9.07 -4.62 -1.32
N GLN A 65 -8.21 -4.60 -0.31
CA GLN A 65 -7.31 -3.51 -0.01
C GLN A 65 -5.89 -3.97 -0.28
N TYR A 66 -5.08 -3.09 -0.83
CA TYR A 66 -3.64 -3.28 -0.96
C TYR A 66 -2.95 -2.22 -0.11
N LEU A 67 -1.98 -2.66 0.69
CA LEU A 67 -1.10 -1.82 1.48
C LEU A 67 0.34 -2.18 1.10
N GLY A 68 1.01 -1.25 0.39
CA GLY A 68 2.37 -1.40 -0.08
C GLY A 68 3.29 -0.39 0.59
N TYR A 69 4.46 -0.81 1.04
CA TYR A 69 5.59 0.06 1.39
C TYR A 69 6.77 -0.33 0.51
N GLU A 70 7.20 0.56 -0.40
CA GLU A 70 8.21 0.21 -1.40
C GLU A 70 9.13 1.39 -1.75
N MET A 71 10.32 1.04 -2.24
CA MET A 71 11.19 1.97 -2.94
C MET A 71 10.56 2.43 -4.25
N TYR A 72 10.59 3.73 -4.54
CA TYR A 72 9.97 4.32 -5.72
C TYR A 72 10.70 5.58 -6.18
N ASN A 73 10.49 5.96 -7.44
CA ASN A 73 11.09 7.12 -8.07
C ASN A 73 10.22 8.37 -7.88
N SER A 74 10.52 9.22 -6.90
CA SER A 74 9.75 10.44 -6.67
C SER A 74 10.21 11.61 -7.52
N ILE A 75 9.26 12.51 -7.86
CA ILE A 75 9.52 13.75 -8.62
C ILE A 75 10.47 14.73 -7.88
N GLY A 76 10.79 14.49 -6.61
CA GLY A 76 11.73 15.31 -5.83
C GLY A 76 13.09 14.66 -5.57
N SER A 77 13.25 13.37 -5.86
CA SER A 77 14.42 12.60 -5.44
C SER A 77 15.71 13.06 -6.12
N GLN A 78 16.78 13.16 -5.33
CA GLN A 78 18.10 13.54 -5.82
C GLN A 78 18.70 12.39 -6.64
N ASN A 79 19.01 12.64 -7.91
CA ASN A 79 19.56 11.64 -8.83
C ASN A 79 20.78 10.89 -8.25
N ASN A 80 21.66 11.60 -7.53
CA ASN A 80 22.85 11.00 -6.93
C ASN A 80 22.51 9.97 -5.84
N PHE A 81 21.49 10.24 -5.02
CA PHE A 81 21.08 9.33 -3.96
C PHE A 81 20.40 8.08 -4.53
N ILE A 82 19.55 8.23 -5.54
CA ILE A 82 18.93 7.09 -6.26
C ILE A 82 20.01 6.18 -6.83
N GLN A 83 21.01 6.74 -7.52
CA GLN A 83 22.11 5.97 -8.09
C GLN A 83 22.92 5.25 -7.00
N PHE A 84 23.21 5.94 -5.90
CA PHE A 84 23.88 5.33 -4.74
C PHE A 84 23.10 4.13 -4.21
N MET A 85 21.79 4.31 -3.94
CA MET A 85 20.91 3.25 -3.42
C MET A 85 20.84 2.04 -4.36
N LEU A 86 20.57 2.27 -5.65
CA LEU A 86 20.46 1.19 -6.63
C LEU A 86 21.78 0.43 -6.79
N ASN A 87 22.91 1.14 -6.80
CA ASN A 87 24.23 0.52 -6.84
C ASN A 87 24.53 -0.27 -5.56
N HIS A 88 24.18 0.26 -4.38
CA HIS A 88 24.36 -0.41 -3.09
C HIS A 88 23.63 -1.76 -3.06
N PHE A 89 22.35 -1.79 -3.42
CA PHE A 89 21.57 -3.03 -3.50
C PHE A 89 22.12 -3.99 -4.57
N GLY A 90 22.64 -3.47 -5.68
CA GLY A 90 23.36 -4.26 -6.67
C GLY A 90 24.61 -4.94 -6.11
N GLN A 91 25.42 -4.22 -5.32
CA GLN A 91 26.62 -4.75 -4.67
C GLN A 91 26.32 -5.82 -3.61
N LEU A 92 25.15 -5.73 -2.96
CA LEU A 92 24.66 -6.74 -2.03
C LEU A 92 24.09 -8.01 -2.70
N ASN A 93 24.12 -8.10 -4.04
CA ASN A 93 23.42 -9.14 -4.82
C ASN A 93 21.91 -9.19 -4.56
N ALA A 94 21.32 -8.07 -4.15
CA ALA A 94 19.88 -7.90 -3.94
C ALA A 94 19.38 -6.71 -4.78
N PRO A 95 19.57 -6.71 -6.11
CA PRO A 95 19.25 -5.56 -6.93
C PRO A 95 17.75 -5.26 -6.92
N ILE A 96 17.42 -3.97 -6.83
CA ILE A 96 16.05 -3.49 -7.04
C ILE A 96 15.71 -3.67 -8.52
N ARG A 97 14.75 -4.56 -8.81
CA ARG A 97 14.30 -4.92 -10.16
C ARG A 97 13.18 -4.02 -10.65
N THR A 98 12.36 -3.53 -9.73
CA THR A 98 11.22 -2.67 -10.01
C THR A 98 11.37 -1.39 -9.20
N PHE A 99 11.50 -0.26 -9.90
CA PHE A 99 11.63 1.07 -9.30
C PHE A 99 10.72 2.05 -10.05
N LEU A 100 9.45 2.07 -9.65
CA LEU A 100 8.40 2.79 -10.35
C LEU A 100 8.25 4.22 -9.83
N ASP A 101 7.83 5.13 -10.69
CA ASP A 101 7.33 6.44 -10.26
C ASP A 101 5.86 6.39 -9.81
N GLU A 102 5.35 7.50 -9.28
CA GLU A 102 3.96 7.60 -8.81
C GLU A 102 2.94 7.29 -9.92
N ASN A 103 3.18 7.73 -11.15
CA ASN A 103 2.24 7.52 -12.26
C ASN A 103 2.19 6.05 -12.66
N GLN A 104 3.36 5.40 -12.72
CA GLN A 104 3.46 3.97 -13.01
C GLN A 104 2.81 3.11 -11.91
N ILE A 105 2.98 3.47 -10.63
CA ILE A 105 2.27 2.82 -9.54
C ILE A 105 0.76 2.99 -9.71
N ARG A 106 0.29 4.20 -10.01
CA ARG A 106 -1.14 4.46 -10.23
C ARG A 106 -1.68 3.65 -11.41
N GLU A 107 -0.97 3.62 -12.53
CA GLU A 107 -1.34 2.86 -13.72
C GLU A 107 -1.44 1.36 -13.42
N ARG A 108 -0.45 0.79 -12.72
CA ARG A 108 -0.50 -0.61 -12.24
C ARG A 108 -1.81 -0.92 -11.52
N PHE A 109 -2.21 -0.10 -10.55
CA PHE A 109 -3.44 -0.37 -9.78
C PHE A 109 -4.72 -0.04 -10.55
N VAL A 110 -4.70 0.91 -11.47
CA VAL A 110 -5.81 1.14 -12.43
C VAL A 110 -6.03 -0.09 -13.29
N ASN A 111 -4.95 -0.69 -13.82
CA ASN A 111 -5.03 -1.90 -14.66
C ASN A 111 -5.56 -3.12 -13.89
N LEU A 112 -5.35 -3.15 -12.57
CA LEU A 112 -5.94 -4.14 -11.65
C LEU A 112 -7.36 -3.78 -11.18
N ASN A 113 -7.96 -2.74 -11.78
CA ASN A 113 -9.31 -2.27 -11.51
C ASN A 113 -9.53 -1.86 -10.04
N PHE A 114 -8.55 -1.23 -9.39
CA PHE A 114 -8.73 -0.54 -8.12
C PHE A 114 -9.42 0.81 -8.32
N ASN A 115 -10.35 1.18 -7.43
CA ASN A 115 -11.16 2.39 -7.57
C ASN A 115 -10.59 3.56 -6.76
N GLN A 116 -9.87 3.27 -5.68
CA GLN A 116 -9.19 4.26 -4.84
C GLN A 116 -7.72 3.90 -4.81
N ILE A 117 -6.86 4.85 -5.18
CA ILE A 117 -5.42 4.67 -5.28
C ILE A 117 -4.75 5.90 -4.67
N ASN A 118 -4.09 5.70 -3.54
CA ASN A 118 -3.31 6.72 -2.87
C ASN A 118 -1.86 6.26 -2.84
N VAL A 119 -0.96 7.15 -3.23
CA VAL A 119 0.49 6.97 -3.14
C VAL A 119 0.99 8.19 -2.39
N ILE A 120 1.78 7.97 -1.35
CA ILE A 120 2.38 9.04 -0.56
C ILE A 120 3.82 8.67 -0.26
N ASN A 121 4.76 9.59 -0.47
CA ASN A 121 6.13 9.36 -0.06
C ASN A 121 6.32 9.53 1.45
N MET A 122 7.37 8.91 1.97
CA MET A 122 7.64 8.95 3.40
C MET A 122 7.98 10.33 3.92
N ARG A 123 8.47 11.23 3.06
CA ARG A 123 8.72 12.63 3.43
C ARG A 123 7.43 13.36 3.74
N ASN A 124 6.43 13.28 2.88
CA ASN A 124 5.13 13.91 3.07
C ASN A 124 4.37 13.19 4.19
N PHE A 125 4.48 11.87 4.29
CA PHE A 125 3.95 11.13 5.43
C PHE A 125 4.53 11.67 6.75
N TYR A 126 5.86 11.75 6.85
CA TYR A 126 6.54 12.26 8.04
C TYR A 126 6.11 13.69 8.33
N ARG A 127 6.21 14.61 7.36
CA ARG A 127 6.01 16.05 7.59
C ARG A 127 4.56 16.52 7.73
N GLU A 128 3.63 15.85 7.06
CA GLU A 128 2.26 16.36 6.88
C GLU A 128 1.21 15.47 7.55
N LEU A 129 1.51 14.20 7.81
CA LEU A 129 0.53 13.25 8.35
C LEU A 129 0.80 12.82 9.79
N LEU A 130 2.05 12.87 10.26
CA LEU A 130 2.32 12.62 11.67
C LEU A 130 1.75 13.74 12.53
N SER A 131 1.20 13.35 13.68
CA SER A 131 0.75 14.29 14.69
C SER A 131 1.94 15.03 15.29
N TYR A 132 1.69 16.21 15.87
CA TYR A 132 2.73 16.92 16.62
C TYR A 132 3.25 16.05 17.77
N GLU A 133 2.37 15.32 18.44
CA GLU A 133 2.69 14.42 19.54
C GLU A 133 3.60 13.27 19.08
N ASP A 134 3.36 12.71 17.89
CA ASP A 134 4.23 11.67 17.34
C ASP A 134 5.59 12.22 16.93
N HIS A 135 5.64 13.40 16.31
CA HIS A 135 6.90 14.07 16.02
C HIS A 135 7.71 14.33 17.29
N ASP A 136 7.08 14.91 18.31
CA ASP A 136 7.71 15.19 19.60
C ASP A 136 8.21 13.89 20.24
N ARG A 137 7.36 12.86 20.28
CA ARG A 137 7.74 11.54 20.81
C ARG A 137 8.93 10.93 20.06
N ILE A 138 8.95 10.99 18.73
CA ILE A 138 10.05 10.45 17.90
C ILE A 138 11.33 11.24 18.16
N ASN A 139 11.27 12.57 18.15
CA ASN A 139 12.43 13.44 18.36
C ASN A 139 13.03 13.33 19.78
N HIS A 140 12.29 12.79 20.74
CA HIS A 140 12.78 12.50 22.09
C HIS A 140 13.43 11.11 22.25
N ILE A 141 13.37 10.24 21.24
CA ILE A 141 13.99 8.90 21.30
C ILE A 141 15.53 9.03 21.28
N GLU A 142 16.05 9.83 20.34
CA GLU A 142 17.48 10.11 20.21
C GLU A 142 17.72 11.49 19.61
N SER A 143 18.90 12.07 19.87
CA SER A 143 19.31 13.30 19.19
C SER A 143 19.68 12.99 17.75
N PHE A 144 19.08 13.72 16.81
CA PHE A 144 19.26 13.50 15.37
C PHE A 144 19.64 14.81 14.67
N ASP A 145 20.76 14.81 13.93
CA ASP A 145 21.31 15.96 13.20
C ASP A 145 21.39 15.75 11.67
N GLU A 146 21.25 14.52 11.17
CA GLU A 146 21.29 14.15 9.75
C GLU A 146 19.93 14.29 9.02
N TRP A 147 19.27 15.44 9.21
CA TRP A 147 17.93 15.71 8.63
C TRP A 147 17.92 15.70 7.09
N GLU A 148 19.03 16.07 6.47
CA GLU A 148 19.18 16.12 5.01
C GLU A 148 19.23 14.71 4.41
N GLU A 149 19.94 13.80 5.06
CA GLU A 149 20.03 12.37 4.73
C GLU A 149 18.67 11.69 4.92
N LEU A 150 18.01 11.94 6.05
CA LEU A 150 16.66 11.42 6.31
C LEU A 150 15.67 11.88 5.24
N GLU A 151 15.74 13.15 4.83
CA GLU A 151 14.88 13.67 3.76
C GLU A 151 15.13 12.94 2.44
N ASN A 152 16.39 12.66 2.07
CA ASN A 152 16.73 11.89 0.87
C ASN A 152 16.18 10.44 0.94
N VAL A 153 16.33 9.76 2.08
CA VAL A 153 15.77 8.42 2.30
C VAL A 153 14.24 8.46 2.18
N CYS A 154 13.59 9.39 2.86
CA CYS A 154 12.14 9.53 2.88
C CYS A 154 11.53 9.88 1.51
N GLN A 155 12.32 10.46 0.60
CA GLN A 155 11.87 10.77 -0.75
C GLN A 155 11.87 9.58 -1.70
N VAL A 156 12.62 8.52 -1.44
CA VAL A 156 12.70 7.34 -2.33
C VAL A 156 11.87 6.16 -1.84
N TYR A 157 11.09 6.32 -0.76
CA TYR A 157 10.12 5.34 -0.30
C TYR A 157 8.70 5.90 -0.35
N CYS A 158 7.74 5.05 -0.67
CA CYS A 158 6.33 5.40 -0.64
C CYS A 158 5.47 4.36 0.07
N LEU A 159 4.35 4.85 0.60
CA LEU A 159 3.21 4.06 1.03
C LEU A 159 2.15 4.12 -0.08
N THR A 160 1.73 2.95 -0.55
CA THR A 160 0.64 2.79 -1.52
C THR A 160 -0.55 2.15 -0.83
N ILE A 161 -1.68 2.85 -0.81
CA ILE A 161 -2.94 2.35 -0.25
C ILE A 161 -3.96 2.32 -1.37
N CYS A 162 -4.40 1.13 -1.75
CA CYS A 162 -5.41 0.96 -2.79
C CYS A 162 -6.63 0.20 -2.26
N LYS A 163 -7.81 0.55 -2.76
CA LYS A 163 -9.06 -0.15 -2.44
C LYS A 163 -9.88 -0.43 -3.69
N LYS A 164 -10.33 -1.68 -3.78
CA LYS A 164 -11.19 -2.22 -4.82
C LYS A 164 -12.50 -2.64 -4.19
N PHE A 165 -13.60 -2.13 -4.75
CA PHE A 165 -14.94 -2.52 -4.36
C PHE A 165 -15.60 -3.29 -5.49
N LYS A 166 -16.23 -4.41 -5.18
CA LYS A 166 -17.15 -5.01 -6.14
C LYS A 166 -18.43 -4.17 -6.16
N SER A 167 -18.68 -3.46 -7.27
CA SER A 167 -19.92 -2.71 -7.45
C SER A 167 -21.10 -3.70 -7.46
N SER A 168 -21.93 -3.64 -6.42
CA SER A 168 -23.27 -4.19 -6.47
C SER A 168 -24.04 -3.38 -7.52
N SER A 169 -24.13 -3.87 -8.75
CA SER A 169 -24.90 -3.29 -9.88
C SER A 169 -24.62 -1.81 -10.18
N SER A 170 -24.01 -1.57 -11.34
CA SER A 170 -23.85 -0.27 -12.01
C SER A 170 -25.08 0.64 -11.87
N ASN A 171 -24.94 1.79 -11.18
CA ASN A 171 -25.55 3.08 -11.57
C ASN A 171 -25.28 4.29 -10.65
N GLU A 172 -24.60 4.19 -9.50
CA GLU A 172 -24.53 5.35 -8.56
C GLU A 172 -23.20 6.13 -8.50
N PHE A 173 -22.12 5.72 -9.16
CA PHE A 173 -20.80 6.33 -8.92
C PHE A 173 -20.42 7.52 -9.82
N ASN A 174 -21.24 7.91 -10.79
CA ASN A 174 -20.85 8.92 -11.78
C ASN A 174 -21.03 10.38 -11.33
N HIS A 175 -21.58 10.66 -10.15
CA HIS A 175 -21.97 12.04 -9.78
C HIS A 175 -21.06 12.76 -8.77
N LEU A 176 -19.98 12.15 -8.28
CA LEU A 176 -19.16 12.72 -7.18
C LEU A 176 -17.74 13.18 -7.57
N ILE A 177 -17.34 13.09 -8.84
CA ILE A 177 -15.95 13.35 -9.26
C ILE A 177 -15.68 14.84 -9.60
N SER A 178 -16.67 15.73 -9.63
CA SER A 178 -16.47 17.07 -10.21
C SER A 178 -16.03 18.21 -9.27
N SER A 179 -15.90 18.05 -7.96
CA SER A 179 -15.49 19.19 -7.11
C SER A 179 -15.03 18.80 -5.71
N TYR A 180 -13.94 18.04 -5.58
CA TYR A 180 -13.35 17.77 -4.26
C TYR A 180 -11.84 17.68 -4.38
N ASP A 181 -11.11 18.41 -3.53
CA ASP A 181 -9.67 18.29 -3.36
C ASP A 181 -9.36 16.87 -2.83
N PRO A 182 -8.84 15.94 -3.67
CA PRO A 182 -8.92 14.50 -3.38
C PRO A 182 -7.84 13.97 -2.45
N GLN A 183 -6.73 14.67 -2.26
CA GLN A 183 -5.55 14.08 -1.60
C GLN A 183 -5.64 14.18 -0.07
N ALA A 184 -5.94 15.34 0.50
CA ALA A 184 -5.85 15.54 1.96
C ALA A 184 -6.95 14.81 2.76
N GLN A 185 -8.22 14.84 2.32
CA GLN A 185 -9.32 14.22 3.08
C GLN A 185 -9.44 12.70 2.88
N LEU A 186 -9.01 12.18 1.73
CA LEU A 186 -9.06 10.75 1.44
C LEU A 186 -7.92 10.01 2.14
N LEU A 187 -6.74 10.64 2.27
CA LEU A 187 -5.67 10.21 3.17
C LEU A 187 -6.17 10.19 4.62
N ALA A 188 -6.74 11.28 5.13
CA ALA A 188 -7.27 11.34 6.51
C ALA A 188 -8.34 10.27 6.82
N LYS A 189 -9.20 9.93 5.86
CA LYS A 189 -10.19 8.83 6.02
C LYS A 189 -9.58 7.44 5.94
N SER A 190 -8.56 7.25 5.09
CA SER A 190 -7.85 5.98 4.96
C SER A 190 -7.01 5.68 6.21
N PHE A 191 -6.34 6.70 6.77
CA PHE A 191 -5.55 6.57 8.01
C PHE A 191 -6.40 6.38 9.27
N ARG A 192 -7.62 6.93 9.36
CA ARG A 192 -8.56 6.59 10.45
C ARG A 192 -8.93 5.11 10.49
N THR A 193 -8.86 4.40 9.35
CA THR A 193 -9.09 2.95 9.29
C THR A 193 -7.85 2.17 9.76
N ILE A 194 -6.66 2.74 9.62
CA ILE A 194 -5.38 2.14 10.05
C ILE A 194 -5.11 2.40 11.54
N GLN A 195 -5.49 3.55 12.09
CA GLN A 195 -5.42 3.87 13.53
C GLN A 195 -6.25 2.90 14.41
N GLN A 196 -7.14 2.09 13.81
CA GLN A 196 -7.84 1.04 14.54
C GLN A 196 -6.95 -0.20 14.82
N TYR A 197 -5.75 -0.27 14.23
CA TYR A 197 -4.77 -1.36 14.34
C TYR A 197 -3.47 -0.89 15.04
N ASP A 198 -3.64 -0.15 16.14
CA ASP A 198 -2.66 0.62 16.93
C ASP A 198 -1.49 -0.18 17.58
N LYS A 199 -1.07 -1.31 17.01
CA LYS A 199 -0.05 -2.18 17.64
C LYS A 199 1.02 -2.77 16.72
N CYS A 200 1.01 -2.48 15.43
CA CYS A 200 2.04 -3.01 14.53
C CYS A 200 2.65 -1.88 13.71
N ILE A 201 3.93 -1.61 13.96
CA ILE A 201 5.00 -1.32 13.00
C ILE A 201 6.10 -0.61 13.80
N TRP A 202 7.03 -1.40 14.30
CA TRP A 202 8.38 -0.98 14.66
C TRP A 202 9.32 -1.97 13.98
N TRP A 203 10.56 -1.53 13.77
CA TRP A 203 11.72 -2.25 13.19
C TRP A 203 11.93 -2.12 11.68
N ILE A 204 12.58 -1.03 11.26
CA ILE A 204 13.72 -1.13 10.33
C ILE A 204 14.73 -0.06 10.78
N TRP A 205 15.89 -0.49 11.28
CA TRP A 205 17.23 0.14 11.25
C TRP A 205 18.12 -0.64 12.23
N TYR A 206 18.73 -1.72 11.74
CA TYR A 206 19.98 -2.32 12.23
C TYR A 206 20.66 -3.00 11.05
#